data_AF-A0A2U2DHQ0-F1
#
_entry.id   AF-A0A2U2DHQ0-F1
#
_cell.length_a   1.000
_cell.length_b   1.000
_cell.length_c   1.000
_cell.angle_alpha   90.00
_cell.angle_beta   90.00
_cell.angle_gamma   90.00
#
_symmetry.space_group_name_H-M   'P 1'
#
loop_
_entity.id
_entity.type
_entity.pdbx_description
1 polymer ?
#
loop_
_entity_poly.entity_id
_entity_poly.type
_entity_poly.pdbx_seq_one_letter_code
_entity_poly.pdbx_strand_id
1 'polypeptide(L)' 'MLTEIQIEDVGTYRPLNMWQLERVMRIRGPNRHLAILAVGLGMSLKQFKKLPLDKQDEVQRAYSRLVATVNMP' A
#
# COMPACT_ATOMS: atom_id res chain seq x y z
N MET A 1 -12.62 7.32 -11.62
CA MET A 1 -12.06 6.56 -10.47
C MET A 1 -10.55 6.66 -10.53
N LEU A 2 -9.91 7.06 -9.42
CA LEU A 2 -8.44 7.02 -9.32
C LEU A 2 -8.07 5.56 -9.05
N THR A 3 -7.35 4.92 -9.96
CA THR A 3 -7.00 3.48 -9.83
C THR A 3 -5.55 3.27 -9.42
N GLU A 4 -4.68 4.25 -9.62
CA GLU A 4 -3.25 4.15 -9.34
C GLU A 4 -2.70 5.53 -8.95
N ILE A 5 -1.68 5.57 -8.08
CA ILE A 5 -0.98 6.81 -7.69
C ILE A 5 0.51 6.62 -7.91
N GLN A 6 1.13 7.48 -8.69
CA GLN A 6 2.58 7.52 -8.85
C GLN A 6 3.23 8.14 -7.60
N ILE A 7 4.26 7.49 -7.10
CA ILE A 7 5.10 7.96 -6.00
C ILE A 7 6.52 8.11 -6.55
N GLU A 8 7.05 9.31 -6.45
CA GLU A 8 8.37 9.66 -6.97
C GLU A 8 9.45 8.81 -6.31
N ASP A 9 10.37 8.27 -7.11
CA ASP A 9 11.48 7.38 -6.72
C ASP A 9 11.10 6.05 -6.04
N VAL A 10 9.80 5.74 -5.91
CA VAL A 10 9.32 4.49 -5.31
C VAL A 10 8.61 3.62 -6.34
N GLY A 11 7.77 4.22 -7.19
CA GLY A 11 6.96 3.52 -8.17
C GLY A 11 5.47 3.84 -8.06
N THR A 12 4.64 3.01 -8.68
CA THR A 12 3.19 3.23 -8.71
C THR A 12 2.49 2.40 -7.64
N TYR A 13 1.72 3.06 -6.78
CA TYR A 13 0.85 2.39 -5.82
C TYR A 13 -0.47 2.00 -6.47
N ARG A 14 -0.86 0.74 -6.29
CA ARG A 14 -2.12 0.18 -6.80
C ARG A 14 -2.92 -0.46 -5.67
N PRO A 15 -4.27 -0.37 -5.71
CA PRO A 15 -5.13 -1.14 -4.83
C PRO A 15 -4.85 -2.64 -4.96
N LEU A 16 -4.91 -3.35 -3.83
CA LEU A 16 -4.73 -4.78 -3.80
C LEU A 16 -5.91 -5.47 -4.46
N ASN A 17 -5.64 -6.50 -5.25
CA ASN A 17 -6.68 -7.42 -5.67
C ASN A 17 -7.12 -8.34 -4.52
N MET A 18 -8.24 -9.06 -4.70
CA MET A 18 -8.83 -9.91 -3.67
C MET A 18 -7.85 -10.96 -3.14
N TRP A 19 -7.07 -11.59 -4.01
CA TRP A 19 -6.10 -12.61 -3.61
C TRP A 19 -4.94 -12.02 -2.79
N GLN A 20 -4.44 -10.84 -3.17
CA GLN A 20 -3.43 -10.11 -2.41
C GLN A 20 -3.97 -9.69 -1.03
N LEU A 21 -5.21 -9.20 -0.99
CA LEU A 21 -5.88 -8.81 0.25
C LEU A 21 -6.03 -9.99 1.20
N GLU A 22 -6.53 -11.14 0.71
CA GLU A 22 -6.64 -12.37 1.50
C GLU A 22 -5.30 -12.82 2.08
N ARG A 23 -4.22 -12.75 1.29
CA ARG A 23 -2.87 -13.09 1.77
C ARG A 23 -2.40 -12.15 2.87
N VAL A 24 -2.64 -10.86 2.74
CA VAL A 24 -2.23 -9.86 3.75
C VAL A 24 -3.08 -9.98 5.02
N MET A 25 -4.36 -10.33 4.90
CA MET A 25 -5.27 -10.55 6.03
C MET A 25 -4.82 -11.72 6.94
N ARG A 26 -4.05 -12.67 6.41
CA ARG A 26 -3.45 -13.76 7.20
C ARG A 26 -2.27 -13.30 8.06
N ILE A 27 -1.67 -12.13 7.78
CA ILE A 27 -0.58 -11.57 8.58
C ILE A 27 -1.16 -11.04 9.89
N ARG A 28 -0.67 -11.57 11.01
CA ARG A 28 -1.05 -11.13 12.35
C ARG A 28 -0.10 -10.06 12.87
N GLY A 29 -0.64 -9.16 13.70
CA GLY A 29 0.13 -8.15 14.41
C GLY A 29 0.36 -6.83 13.64
N PRO A 30 1.24 -5.96 14.15
CA PRO A 30 1.38 -4.58 13.67
C PRO A 30 1.93 -4.48 12.25
N ASN A 31 2.58 -5.53 11.76
CA ASN A 31 3.12 -5.59 10.40
C ASN A 31 2.04 -5.74 9.31
N ARG A 32 0.79 -6.06 9.66
CA ARG A 32 -0.29 -6.25 8.68
C ARG A 32 -0.49 -4.99 7.83
N HIS A 33 -0.55 -3.83 8.49
CA HIS A 33 -0.76 -2.56 7.80
C HIS A 33 0.37 -2.23 6.82
N LEU A 34 1.62 -2.35 7.28
CA LEU A 34 2.80 -2.13 6.42
C LEU A 34 2.88 -3.13 5.27
N ALA A 35 2.36 -4.36 5.45
CA ALA A 35 2.29 -5.34 4.38
C ALA A 35 1.28 -4.95 3.30
N ILE A 36 0.15 -4.31 3.65
CA ILE A 36 -0.78 -3.75 2.66
C ILE A 36 -0.07 -2.70 1.81
N LEU A 37 0.67 -1.78 2.45
CA LEU A 37 1.41 -0.73 1.75
C LEU A 37 2.49 -1.32 0.82
N ALA A 38 3.27 -2.28 1.31
CA ALA A 38 4.32 -2.92 0.52
C ALA A 38 3.78 -3.67 -0.70
N VAL A 39 2.70 -4.45 -0.53
CA VAL A 39 2.10 -5.23 -1.60
C VAL A 39 1.47 -4.32 -2.67
N GLY A 40 0.88 -3.20 -2.28
CA GLY A 40 0.34 -2.21 -3.22
C GLY A 40 1.41 -1.57 -4.12
N LEU A 41 2.68 -1.60 -3.71
CA LEU A 41 3.83 -1.20 -4.53
C LEU A 41 4.51 -2.38 -5.25
N GLY A 42 3.99 -3.60 -5.11
CA GLY A 42 4.63 -4.79 -5.67
C GLY A 42 5.97 -5.18 -5.02
N MET A 43 6.24 -4.73 -3.79
CA MET A 43 7.48 -5.04 -3.07
C MET A 43 7.26 -5.82 -1.77
N SER A 44 8.33 -6.39 -1.23
CA SER A 44 8.28 -7.08 0.06
C SER A 44 8.25 -6.09 1.23
N LEU A 45 7.70 -6.53 2.37
CA LEU A 45 7.74 -5.74 3.61
C LEU A 45 9.17 -5.33 4.03
N LYS A 46 10.17 -6.17 3.74
CA LYS A 46 11.58 -5.86 4.03
C LYS A 46 12.10 -4.72 3.15
N GLN A 47 11.71 -4.68 1.87
CA GLN A 47 12.06 -3.58 0.97
C GLN A 47 11.33 -2.29 1.36
N PHE A 48 10.05 -2.39 1.71
CA PHE A 48 9.27 -1.23 2.16
C PHE A 48 9.87 -0.56 3.40
N LYS A 49 10.30 -1.35 4.40
CA LYS A 49 10.94 -0.81 5.61
C LYS A 49 12.29 -0.13 5.37
N LYS A 50 12.91 -0.34 4.21
CA LYS A 50 14.15 0.35 3.82
C LYS A 50 13.90 1.70 3.16
N LEU A 51 12.66 1.99 2.76
CA LEU A 51 12.30 3.31 2.25
C LEU A 51 12.48 4.34 3.37
N PRO A 52 12.94 5.56 3.05
CA PRO A 52 12.95 6.63 4.02
C PRO A 52 11.52 6.97 4.47
N LEU A 53 11.39 7.53 5.69
CA LEU A 53 10.10 7.67 6.37
C LEU A 53 9.11 8.56 5.61
N ASP A 54 9.62 9.61 4.97
CA ASP A 54 8.88 10.49 4.07
C ASP A 54 8.18 9.72 2.94
N LYS A 55 8.89 8.78 2.32
CA LYS A 55 8.36 7.91 1.27
C LYS A 55 7.35 6.90 1.81
N GLN A 56 7.56 6.37 3.02
CA GLN A 56 6.56 5.52 3.67
C GLN A 56 5.25 6.30 3.93
N ASP A 57 5.35 7.55 4.35
CA ASP A 57 4.20 8.43 4.57
C ASP A 57 3.48 8.82 3.28
N GLU A 58 4.22 9.06 2.18
CA GLU A 58 3.62 9.26 0.85
C GLU A 58 2.80 8.05 0.41
N VAL A 59 3.32 6.84 0.62
CA VAL A 59 2.60 5.60 0.32
C VAL A 59 1.35 5.46 1.18
N GLN A 60 1.43 5.81 2.45
CA GLN A 60 0.27 5.83 3.35
C GLN A 60 -0.80 6.81 2.87
N ARG A 61 -0.41 8.00 2.40
CA ARG A 61 -1.33 8.99 1.84
C ARG A 61 -1.97 8.48 0.54
N ALA A 62 -1.18 7.84 -0.32
CA ALA A 62 -1.68 7.24 -1.55
C ALA A 62 -2.74 6.15 -1.27
N TYR A 63 -2.42 5.22 -0.37
CA TYR A 63 -3.37 4.21 0.10
C TYR A 63 -4.66 4.83 0.63
N SER A 64 -4.56 5.84 1.51
CA SER A 64 -5.72 6.48 2.13
C SER A 64 -6.62 7.15 1.09
N ARG A 65 -6.04 7.82 0.09
CA ARG A 65 -6.79 8.43 -1.02
C ARG A 65 -7.53 7.40 -1.85
N LEU A 66 -6.86 6.30 -2.21
CA LEU A 66 -7.46 5.24 -3.03
C LEU A 66 -8.57 4.51 -2.28
N VAL A 67 -8.37 4.18 -1.01
CA VAL A 67 -9.40 3.54 -0.17
C VAL A 67 -10.59 4.47 0.06
N ALA A 68 -10.36 5.77 0.31
CA ALA A 68 -11.44 6.74 0.43
C ALA A 68 -12.27 6.85 -0.86
N THR A 69 -11.63 6.78 -2.03
CA THR A 69 -12.35 6.78 -3.32
C THR A 69 -13.09 5.48 -3.64
N VAL A 70 -12.69 4.35 -3.04
CA VAL A 70 -13.39 3.06 -3.19
C VAL A 70 -14.57 2.94 -2.22
N ASN A 71 -14.48 3.58 -1.05
CA ASN A 71 -15.51 3.52 0.00
C ASN A 71 -16.49 4.72 -0.01
N MET A 72 -16.42 5.63 -0.98
CA MET A 72 -17.46 6.65 -1.16
C MET A 72 -18.64 6.05 -1.95
N PRO A 73 -19.87 6.02 -1.39
CA PRO A 73 -21.09 5.65 -2.12
C PRO A 73 -21.47 6.68 -3.19
#